data_AF-A0A1A8YP07-F1
#
_entry.id   AF-A0A1A8YP07-F1
#
_cell.length_a   1.000
_cell.length_b   1.000
_cell.length_c   1.000
_cell.angle_alpha   90.00
_cell.angle_beta   90.00
_cell.angle_gamma   90.00
#
_symmetry.space_group_name_H-M   'P 1'
#
loop_
_entity.id
_entity.type
_entity.pdbx_description
1 polymer ?
#
loop_
_entity_poly.entity_id
_entity_poly.type
_entity_poly.pdbx_seq_one_letter_code
_entity_poly.pdbx_strand_id
1 'polypeptide(L)'
;MAEISTDDLPSKNLYKKLEESIEYSNISEYIINEGFETETYEWSNNLKTKLDNFLDLHALNVSQIKADKRCRDVIHILNDLTQKIRNLGDNYSSYQYTEQNIGSIIQTSLPPYGFQNCPKILPTEIEDVNYDKKVVDDFIEDITYINDNINQINCNPHCAEIRQHMKEKHIMFKGILNQNDEKYSNILTFYGKSRNDKFDDMMAEITCNSSKQDGDVTIQGKSGESGVSSGYISISLVFSLLGILITSVFAYNFTPFGPWLNTTLRKKNIFLKKYNAEENHEMLEDIPGITHTSVRNKGYNMLYHSLEE
;
A
#
# COMPACT_ATOMS: atom_id res chain seq x y z
N MET A 1 -21.34 -6.27 20.47
CA MET A 1 -20.14 -5.46 20.15
C MET A 1 -20.06 -5.38 18.63
N ALA A 2 -19.68 -4.25 18.04
CA ALA A 2 -19.51 -4.19 16.60
C ALA A 2 -18.34 -5.10 16.20
N GLU A 3 -18.50 -5.84 15.11
CA GLU A 3 -17.45 -6.65 14.53
C GLU A 3 -16.49 -5.72 13.78
N ILE A 4 -15.19 -5.84 14.08
CA ILE A 4 -14.09 -5.09 13.44
C ILE A 4 -13.32 -6.06 12.55
N SER A 5 -13.30 -5.81 11.25
CA SER A 5 -12.51 -6.55 10.27
C SER A 5 -11.26 -5.76 9.87
N THR A 6 -10.44 -6.32 8.97
CA THR A 6 -9.32 -5.55 8.38
C THR A 6 -9.79 -4.36 7.54
N ASP A 7 -11.02 -4.39 7.01
CA ASP A 7 -11.62 -3.28 6.25
C ASP A 7 -12.08 -2.13 7.14
N ASP A 8 -12.17 -2.35 8.44
CA ASP A 8 -12.54 -1.34 9.44
C ASP A 8 -11.32 -0.61 10.02
N LEU A 9 -10.10 -1.08 9.72
CA LEU A 9 -8.88 -0.36 10.07
C LEU A 9 -8.87 1.02 9.40
N PRO A 10 -8.59 2.11 10.14
CA PRO A 10 -8.76 3.46 9.60
C PRO A 10 -7.96 3.70 8.31
N SER A 11 -6.73 3.18 8.21
CA SER A 11 -5.90 3.38 7.02
C SER A 11 -6.52 2.79 5.76
N LYS A 12 -7.23 1.66 5.89
CA LYS A 12 -7.87 0.95 4.77
C LYS A 12 -9.26 1.49 4.49
N ASN A 13 -10.08 1.65 5.53
CA ASN A 13 -11.46 2.10 5.41
C ASN A 13 -11.56 3.48 4.75
N LEU A 14 -10.79 4.43 5.27
CA LEU A 14 -10.86 5.82 4.83
C LEU A 14 -10.16 6.03 3.50
N TYR A 15 -9.08 5.30 3.23
CA TYR A 15 -8.42 5.34 1.92
C TYR A 15 -9.30 4.75 0.82
N LYS A 16 -10.02 3.65 1.09
CA LYS A 16 -11.02 3.11 0.15
C LYS A 16 -12.12 4.13 -0.16
N LYS A 17 -12.65 4.81 0.85
CA LYS A 17 -13.63 5.89 0.66
C LYS A 17 -13.09 7.03 -0.20
N LEU A 18 -11.81 7.37 -0.03
CA LEU A 18 -11.14 8.38 -0.86
C LEU A 18 -11.04 7.89 -2.32
N GLU A 19 -10.58 6.66 -2.55
CA GLU A 19 -10.50 6.05 -3.88
C GLU A 19 -11.86 6.06 -4.59
N GLU A 20 -12.93 5.66 -3.88
CA GLU A 20 -14.29 5.67 -4.38
C GLU A 20 -14.77 7.10 -4.71
N SER A 21 -14.50 8.06 -3.81
CA SER A 21 -14.93 9.46 -3.97
C SER A 21 -14.32 10.13 -5.20
N ILE A 22 -13.06 9.84 -5.49
CA ILE A 22 -12.37 10.39 -6.67
C ILE A 22 -12.45 9.47 -7.90
N GLU A 23 -13.16 8.34 -7.81
CA GLU A 23 -13.22 7.32 -8.87
C GLU A 23 -11.83 6.88 -9.36
N TYR A 24 -10.92 6.65 -8.41
CA TYR A 24 -9.50 6.40 -8.67
C TYR A 24 -9.26 5.26 -9.68
N SER A 25 -10.01 4.16 -9.57
CA SER A 25 -9.86 3.02 -10.50
C SER A 25 -10.12 3.43 -11.94
N ASN A 26 -11.19 4.21 -12.19
CA ASN A 26 -11.58 4.64 -13.53
C ASN A 26 -10.52 5.59 -14.10
N ILE A 27 -10.15 6.64 -13.35
CA ILE A 27 -9.18 7.62 -13.83
C ILE A 27 -7.80 7.00 -14.02
N SER A 28 -7.38 6.10 -13.14
CA SER A 28 -6.12 5.38 -13.32
C SER A 28 -6.12 4.52 -14.58
N GLU A 29 -7.27 3.95 -14.97
CA GLU A 29 -7.42 3.20 -16.22
C GLU A 29 -7.44 4.13 -17.44
N TYR A 30 -8.11 5.27 -17.35
CA TYR A 30 -8.18 6.26 -18.43
C TYR A 30 -6.83 6.91 -18.73
N ILE A 31 -6.00 7.13 -17.71
CA ILE A 31 -4.66 7.69 -17.89
C ILE A 31 -3.76 6.73 -18.68
N ILE A 32 -3.84 5.42 -18.42
CA ILE A 32 -2.92 4.44 -19.01
C ILE A 32 -3.35 3.93 -20.40
N ASN A 33 -4.58 4.22 -20.83
CA ASN A 33 -5.13 3.77 -22.10
C ASN A 33 -5.35 4.96 -23.05
N GLU A 34 -5.15 4.73 -24.35
CA GLU A 34 -5.37 5.75 -25.38
C GLU A 34 -6.86 6.05 -25.58
N GLY A 35 -7.19 7.29 -25.95
CA GLY A 35 -8.55 7.68 -26.34
C GLY A 35 -9.47 8.11 -25.20
N PHE A 36 -8.93 8.32 -23.99
CA PHE A 36 -9.70 8.78 -22.81
C PHE A 36 -9.30 10.18 -22.34
N GLU A 37 -8.74 11.01 -23.22
CA GLU A 37 -8.28 12.36 -22.91
C GLU A 37 -9.45 13.25 -22.45
N THR A 38 -10.62 13.10 -23.08
CA THR A 38 -11.81 13.89 -22.77
C THR A 38 -12.38 13.53 -21.40
N GLU A 39 -12.50 12.23 -21.11
CA GLU A 39 -12.97 11.70 -19.83
C GLU A 39 -12.02 12.10 -18.70
N THR A 40 -10.72 12.05 -18.95
CA THR A 40 -9.68 12.48 -18.00
C THR A 40 -9.77 13.99 -17.74
N TYR A 41 -9.97 14.79 -18.78
CA TYR A 41 -10.17 16.23 -18.68
C TYR A 41 -11.43 16.58 -17.85
N GLU A 42 -12.57 15.95 -18.16
CA GLU A 42 -13.84 16.13 -17.44
C GLU A 42 -13.72 15.70 -15.98
N TRP A 43 -13.08 14.56 -15.71
CA TRP A 43 -12.79 14.11 -14.36
C TRP A 43 -11.99 15.17 -13.59
N SER A 44 -10.95 15.74 -14.20
CA SER A 44 -10.09 16.73 -13.55
C SER A 44 -10.87 17.98 -13.13
N ASN A 45 -11.79 18.46 -13.99
CA ASN A 45 -12.62 19.62 -13.70
C ASN A 45 -13.59 19.38 -12.53
N ASN A 46 -13.99 18.13 -12.32
CA ASN A 46 -14.88 17.74 -11.21
C ASN A 46 -14.11 17.31 -9.95
N LEU A 47 -12.79 17.13 -10.02
CA LEU A 47 -11.98 16.61 -8.92
C LEU A 47 -12.09 17.45 -7.65
N LYS A 48 -12.15 18.79 -7.78
CA LYS A 48 -12.31 19.67 -6.62
C LYS A 48 -13.56 19.32 -5.81
N THR A 49 -14.72 19.27 -6.48
CA THR A 49 -16.00 18.95 -5.84
C THR A 49 -15.98 17.56 -5.21
N LYS A 50 -15.38 16.58 -5.88
CA LYS A 50 -15.24 15.21 -5.36
C LYS A 50 -14.41 15.17 -4.08
N LEU A 51 -13.29 15.90 -4.03
CA LEU A 51 -12.44 16.00 -2.85
C LEU A 51 -13.10 16.77 -1.71
N ASP A 52 -13.74 17.91 -2.00
CA ASP A 52 -14.44 18.71 -1.00
C ASP A 52 -15.50 17.85 -0.28
N ASN A 53 -16.29 17.07 -1.04
CA ASN A 53 -17.29 16.16 -0.48
C ASN A 53 -16.65 15.11 0.47
N PHE A 54 -15.51 14.53 0.09
CA PHE A 54 -14.80 13.57 0.94
C PHE A 54 -14.28 14.23 2.22
N LEU A 55 -13.66 15.40 2.08
CA LEU A 55 -13.04 16.14 3.19
C LEU A 55 -14.10 16.68 4.17
N ASP A 56 -15.24 17.15 3.67
CA ASP A 56 -16.36 17.58 4.50
C ASP A 56 -16.88 16.46 5.40
N LEU A 57 -16.92 15.23 4.89
CA LEU A 57 -17.43 14.06 5.61
C LEU A 57 -16.41 13.41 6.55
N HIS A 58 -15.12 13.48 6.21
CA HIS A 58 -14.09 12.64 6.83
C HIS A 58 -12.91 13.41 7.43
N ALA A 59 -12.81 14.72 7.20
CA ALA A 59 -11.75 15.56 7.75
C ALA A 59 -12.26 16.74 8.59
N LEU A 60 -13.49 17.20 8.40
CA LEU A 60 -14.08 18.21 9.29
C LEU A 60 -14.44 17.62 10.66
N ASN A 61 -14.19 18.38 11.73
CA ASN A 61 -14.53 18.05 13.12
C ASN A 61 -13.82 16.82 13.73
N VAL A 62 -12.74 16.33 13.11
CA VAL A 62 -11.84 15.33 13.71
C VAL A 62 -10.66 16.02 14.40
N SER A 63 -9.89 15.27 15.21
CA SER A 63 -8.66 15.81 15.79
C SER A 63 -7.68 16.22 14.67
N GLN A 64 -6.85 17.23 14.92
CA GLN A 64 -5.83 17.70 13.96
C GLN A 64 -4.95 16.54 13.44
N ILE A 65 -4.65 15.56 14.32
CA ILE A 65 -3.91 14.34 13.95
C ILE A 65 -4.61 13.58 12.82
N LYS A 66 -5.92 13.35 12.96
CA LYS A 66 -6.71 12.65 11.95
C LYS A 66 -6.84 13.49 10.68
N ALA A 67 -7.01 14.81 10.83
CA ALA A 67 -7.11 15.74 9.71
C ALA A 67 -5.84 15.69 8.84
N ASP A 68 -4.64 15.91 9.39
CA ASP A 68 -3.43 15.94 8.57
C ASP A 68 -3.11 14.57 7.95
N LYS A 69 -3.48 13.46 8.60
CA LYS A 69 -3.41 12.13 7.98
C LYS A 69 -4.31 12.04 6.74
N ARG A 70 -5.58 12.48 6.82
CA ARG A 70 -6.48 12.51 5.65
C ARG A 70 -5.88 13.31 4.51
N CYS A 71 -5.24 14.43 4.83
CA CYS A 71 -4.59 15.25 3.84
C CYS A 71 -3.37 14.56 3.19
N ARG A 72 -2.53 13.86 3.96
CA ARG A 72 -1.42 13.07 3.41
C ARG A 72 -1.92 11.94 2.52
N ASP A 73 -3.05 11.31 2.84
CA ASP A 73 -3.71 10.33 1.97
C ASP A 73 -4.17 10.94 0.64
N VAL A 74 -4.79 12.13 0.69
CA VAL A 74 -5.17 12.88 -0.53
C VAL A 74 -3.96 13.26 -1.37
N ILE A 75 -2.88 13.74 -0.76
CA ILE A 75 -1.66 14.06 -1.48
C ILE A 75 -1.04 12.81 -2.10
N HIS A 76 -1.00 11.70 -1.36
CA HIS A 76 -0.44 10.45 -1.84
C HIS A 76 -1.14 9.97 -3.12
N ILE A 77 -2.48 9.91 -3.11
CA ILE A 77 -3.26 9.40 -4.25
C ILE A 77 -3.18 10.33 -5.47
N LEU A 78 -3.14 11.65 -5.25
CA LEU A 78 -3.01 12.63 -6.34
C LEU A 78 -1.58 12.65 -6.92
N ASN A 79 -0.56 12.40 -6.09
CA ASN A 79 0.82 12.21 -6.55
C ASN A 79 0.97 10.93 -7.38
N ASP A 80 0.28 9.84 -7.03
CA ASP A 80 0.25 8.63 -7.86
C ASP A 80 -0.33 8.91 -9.25
N LEU A 81 -1.48 9.59 -9.33
CA LEU A 81 -2.09 9.97 -10.62
C LEU A 81 -1.18 10.90 -11.43
N THR A 82 -0.57 11.88 -10.77
CA THR A 82 0.39 12.81 -11.41
C THR A 82 1.58 12.06 -11.99
N GLN A 83 2.13 11.07 -11.27
CA GLN A 83 3.23 10.25 -11.77
C GLN A 83 2.81 9.40 -12.96
N LYS A 84 1.61 8.80 -12.91
CA LYS A 84 1.07 8.04 -14.05
C LYS A 84 0.97 8.92 -15.31
N ILE A 85 0.50 10.17 -15.18
CA ILE A 85 0.45 11.14 -16.28
C ILE A 85 1.86 11.45 -16.82
N ARG A 86 2.83 11.72 -15.95
CA ARG A 86 4.21 12.03 -16.36
C ARG A 86 4.89 10.86 -17.07
N ASN A 87 4.48 9.64 -16.77
CA ASN A 87 5.03 8.42 -17.36
C ASN A 87 4.43 8.07 -18.73
N LEU A 88 3.55 8.91 -19.30
CA LEU A 88 2.91 8.68 -20.60
C LEU A 88 3.81 8.91 -21.83
N GLY A 89 5.01 9.44 -21.64
CA GLY A 89 5.92 9.72 -22.76
C GLY A 89 5.30 10.73 -23.74
N ASP A 90 5.20 10.36 -25.01
CA ASP A 90 4.69 11.25 -26.08
C ASP A 90 3.23 11.69 -25.86
N ASN A 91 2.43 10.85 -25.18
CA ASN A 91 1.02 11.15 -24.88
C ASN A 91 0.85 12.15 -23.73
N TYR A 92 1.92 12.51 -23.00
CA TYR A 92 1.87 13.44 -21.87
C TYR A 92 1.19 14.79 -22.22
N SER A 93 1.43 15.30 -23.43
CA SER A 93 0.92 16.61 -23.85
C SER A 93 -0.61 16.73 -23.75
N SER A 94 -1.34 15.64 -24.01
CA SER A 94 -2.80 15.57 -23.89
C SER A 94 -3.31 15.66 -22.45
N TYR A 95 -2.45 15.35 -21.47
CA TYR A 95 -2.80 15.25 -20.05
C TYR A 95 -2.18 16.38 -19.21
N GLN A 96 -1.46 17.32 -19.85
CA GLN A 96 -0.80 18.43 -19.16
C GLN A 96 -1.79 19.31 -18.38
N TYR A 97 -2.98 19.55 -18.93
CA TYR A 97 -4.03 20.29 -18.22
C TYR A 97 -4.47 19.56 -16.95
N THR A 98 -4.68 18.24 -17.04
CA THR A 98 -5.09 17.41 -15.89
C THR A 98 -4.06 17.49 -14.77
N GLU A 99 -2.76 17.36 -15.09
CA GLU A 99 -1.69 17.54 -14.11
C GLU A 99 -1.73 18.93 -13.46
N GLN A 100 -1.83 19.98 -14.28
CA GLN A 100 -1.88 21.36 -13.78
C GLN A 100 -3.08 21.59 -12.85
N ASN A 101 -4.23 21.02 -13.20
CA ASN A 101 -5.45 21.14 -12.42
C ASN A 101 -5.35 20.38 -11.07
N ILE A 102 -4.77 19.17 -11.06
CA ILE A 102 -4.43 18.46 -9.80
C ILE A 102 -3.52 19.33 -8.92
N GLY A 103 -2.48 19.91 -9.53
CA GLY A 103 -1.56 20.82 -8.85
C GLY A 103 -2.25 22.03 -8.23
N SER A 104 -3.15 22.67 -8.98
CA SER A 104 -3.97 23.80 -8.52
C SER A 104 -4.86 23.41 -7.34
N ILE A 105 -5.57 22.28 -7.45
CA ILE A 105 -6.49 21.78 -6.42
C ILE A 105 -5.76 21.53 -5.09
N ILE A 106 -4.56 20.96 -5.12
CA ILE A 106 -3.77 20.76 -3.89
C ILE A 106 -3.42 22.10 -3.23
N GLN A 107 -3.15 23.15 -4.02
CA GLN A 107 -2.85 24.47 -3.50
C GLN A 107 -4.10 25.20 -2.97
N THR A 108 -5.27 24.99 -3.56
CA THR A 108 -6.47 25.79 -3.25
C THR A 108 -7.48 25.09 -2.32
N SER A 109 -7.64 23.78 -2.44
CA SER A 109 -8.76 23.04 -1.81
C SER A 109 -8.39 22.44 -0.46
N LEU A 110 -7.11 22.17 -0.20
CA LEU A 110 -6.67 21.59 1.08
C LEU A 110 -6.63 22.63 2.22
N PRO A 111 -6.05 23.84 2.06
CA PRO A 111 -5.90 24.80 3.17
C PRO A 111 -7.17 25.14 3.98
N PRO A 112 -8.37 25.26 3.37
CA PRO A 112 -9.62 25.53 4.11
C PRO A 112 -9.97 24.48 5.18
N TYR A 113 -9.47 23.26 5.07
CA TYR A 113 -9.73 22.16 6.02
C TYR A 113 -8.74 22.10 7.19
N GLY A 114 -7.97 23.18 7.43
CA GLY A 114 -6.95 23.23 8.48
C GLY A 114 -5.65 22.53 8.12
N PHE A 115 -5.47 22.17 6.84
CA PHE A 115 -4.33 21.48 6.27
C PHE A 115 -3.14 22.39 5.96
N GLN A 116 -2.87 23.36 6.82
CA GLN A 116 -1.82 24.36 6.61
C GLN A 116 -0.41 23.72 6.56
N ASN A 117 -0.26 22.57 7.21
CA ASN A 117 0.99 21.81 7.30
C ASN A 117 1.07 20.63 6.32
N CYS A 118 0.12 20.53 5.39
CA CYS A 118 0.15 19.43 4.46
C CYS A 118 1.33 19.51 3.50
N PRO A 119 1.99 18.36 3.23
CA PRO A 119 3.09 18.34 2.28
C PRO A 119 2.64 18.93 0.94
N LYS A 120 3.38 19.93 0.45
CA LYS A 120 3.15 20.40 -0.92
C LYS A 120 3.51 19.27 -1.88
N ILE A 121 2.85 19.19 -3.04
CA ILE A 121 3.35 18.37 -4.14
C ILE A 121 4.76 18.83 -4.42
N LEU A 122 5.74 17.97 -4.14
CA LEU A 122 7.09 18.15 -4.62
C LEU A 122 7.20 17.35 -5.91
N PRO A 123 7.38 18.00 -7.07
CA PRO A 123 7.46 17.32 -8.36
C PRO A 123 8.56 16.26 -8.45
N THR A 124 9.49 16.23 -7.50
CA THR A 124 10.75 15.49 -7.55
C THR A 124 10.97 14.49 -6.40
N GLU A 125 10.00 14.27 -5.51
CA GLU A 125 10.14 13.21 -4.50
C GLU A 125 9.79 11.85 -5.11
N ILE A 126 10.85 11.21 -5.62
CA ILE A 126 10.98 9.85 -6.16
C ILE A 126 9.94 8.90 -5.53
N GLU A 127 9.20 8.17 -6.38
CA GLU A 127 8.11 7.22 -6.12
C GLU A 127 8.23 6.43 -4.79
N ASP A 128 9.43 5.92 -4.48
CA ASP A 128 9.76 5.17 -3.25
C ASP A 128 9.52 5.99 -1.96
N VAL A 129 9.80 7.30 -1.99
CA VAL A 129 9.61 8.22 -0.86
C VAL A 129 8.13 8.41 -0.53
N ASN A 130 7.25 8.45 -1.54
CA ASN A 130 5.81 8.61 -1.32
C ASN A 130 5.17 7.31 -0.79
N TYR A 131 5.65 6.15 -1.27
CA TYR A 131 5.21 4.85 -0.78
C TYR A 131 5.63 4.62 0.67
N ASP A 132 6.91 4.82 1.01
CA ASP A 132 7.41 4.57 2.36
C ASP A 132 6.72 5.45 3.41
N LYS A 133 6.53 6.74 3.09
CA LYS A 133 5.77 7.66 3.94
C LYS A 133 4.38 7.10 4.23
N LYS A 134 3.67 6.62 3.21
CA LYS A 134 2.34 6.02 3.38
C LYS A 134 2.38 4.76 4.24
N VAL A 135 3.36 3.87 4.05
CA VAL A 135 3.49 2.66 4.88
C VAL A 135 3.69 3.01 6.36
N VAL A 136 4.54 3.98 6.66
CA VAL A 136 4.78 4.47 8.02
C VAL A 136 3.51 5.07 8.62
N ASP A 137 2.85 5.97 7.88
CA ASP A 137 1.63 6.65 8.31
C ASP A 137 0.48 5.67 8.59
N ASP A 138 0.24 4.73 7.67
CA ASP A 138 -0.82 3.73 7.76
C ASP A 138 -0.58 2.78 8.95
N PHE A 139 0.67 2.32 9.15
CA PHE A 139 0.99 1.45 10.28
C PHE A 139 0.75 2.13 11.63
N ILE A 140 1.21 3.39 11.79
CA ILE A 140 1.07 4.11 13.05
C ILE A 140 -0.41 4.42 13.35
N GLU A 141 -1.18 4.80 12.33
CA GLU A 141 -2.63 5.02 12.48
C GLU A 141 -3.34 3.74 12.94
N ASP A 142 -3.09 2.62 12.26
CA ASP A 142 -3.78 1.37 12.55
C ASP A 142 -3.35 0.79 13.89
N ILE A 143 -2.06 0.77 14.24
CA ILE A 143 -1.62 0.24 15.54
C ILE A 143 -2.13 1.09 16.71
N THR A 144 -2.25 2.41 16.51
CA THR A 144 -2.85 3.30 17.52
C THR A 144 -4.32 2.97 17.71
N TYR A 145 -5.07 2.85 16.61
CA TYR A 145 -6.48 2.46 16.66
C TYR A 145 -6.66 1.08 17.31
N ILE A 146 -5.79 0.12 16.99
CA ILE A 146 -5.85 -1.23 17.55
C ILE A 146 -5.62 -1.21 19.05
N ASN A 147 -4.60 -0.49 19.53
CA ASN A 147 -4.32 -0.39 20.95
C ASN A 147 -5.48 0.25 21.72
N ASP A 148 -6.10 1.30 21.16
CA ASP A 148 -7.27 1.95 21.75
C ASP A 148 -8.49 1.00 21.84
N ASN A 149 -8.54 -0.03 21.00
CA ASN A 149 -9.65 -0.99 20.89
C ASN A 149 -9.23 -2.44 21.20
N ILE A 150 -8.12 -2.63 21.91
CA ILE A 150 -7.44 -3.94 22.01
C ILE A 150 -8.32 -5.04 22.60
N ASN A 151 -9.14 -4.70 23.59
CA ASN A 151 -10.06 -5.65 24.24
C ASN A 151 -11.16 -6.16 23.29
N GLN A 152 -11.66 -5.27 22.42
CA GLN A 152 -12.65 -5.63 21.41
C GLN A 152 -12.01 -6.46 20.31
N ILE A 153 -10.83 -6.07 19.85
CA ILE A 153 -10.09 -6.77 18.79
C ILE A 153 -9.68 -8.16 19.25
N ASN A 154 -9.15 -8.31 20.46
CA ASN A 154 -8.71 -9.61 20.95
C ASN A 154 -9.85 -10.62 21.13
N CYS A 155 -11.10 -10.17 21.26
CA CYS A 155 -12.28 -11.03 21.34
C CYS A 155 -13.00 -11.19 19.98
N ASN A 156 -12.47 -10.60 18.92
CA ASN A 156 -13.11 -10.52 17.61
C ASN A 156 -12.87 -11.79 16.79
N PRO A 157 -13.89 -12.33 16.08
CA PRO A 157 -13.70 -13.45 15.14
C PRO A 157 -12.63 -13.18 14.06
N HIS A 158 -12.49 -11.94 13.60
CA HIS A 158 -11.47 -11.50 12.64
C HIS A 158 -10.11 -11.17 13.26
N CYS A 159 -9.91 -11.36 14.57
CA CYS A 159 -8.66 -10.98 15.22
C CYS A 159 -7.42 -11.61 14.55
N ALA A 160 -7.52 -12.89 14.17
CA ALA A 160 -6.41 -13.60 13.53
C ALA A 160 -6.00 -12.94 12.20
N GLU A 161 -6.98 -12.47 11.42
CA GLU A 161 -6.78 -11.76 10.15
C GLU A 161 -6.16 -10.39 10.38
N ILE A 162 -6.69 -9.62 11.34
CA ILE A 162 -6.12 -8.32 11.75
C ILE A 162 -4.67 -8.49 12.21
N ARG A 163 -4.41 -9.48 13.07
CA ARG A 163 -3.06 -9.75 13.57
C ARG A 163 -2.10 -10.09 12.44
N GLN A 164 -2.53 -10.91 11.47
CA GLN A 164 -1.69 -11.27 10.34
C GLN A 164 -1.42 -10.04 9.45
N HIS A 165 -2.45 -9.25 9.15
CA HIS A 165 -2.31 -8.00 8.40
C HIS A 165 -1.31 -7.04 9.06
N MET A 166 -1.45 -6.83 10.36
CA MET A 166 -0.56 -5.94 11.11
C MET A 166 0.87 -6.48 11.20
N LYS A 167 1.08 -7.80 11.26
CA LYS A 167 2.43 -8.39 11.21
C LYS A 167 3.12 -8.08 9.89
N GLU A 168 2.42 -8.20 8.77
CA GLU A 168 2.99 -7.88 7.45
C GLU A 168 3.35 -6.40 7.35
N LYS A 169 2.46 -5.51 7.79
CA LYS A 169 2.71 -4.05 7.84
C LYS A 169 3.87 -3.70 8.76
N HIS A 170 3.97 -4.35 9.91
CA HIS A 170 5.04 -4.13 10.88
C HIS A 170 6.43 -4.49 10.33
N ILE A 171 6.54 -5.58 9.56
CA ILE A 171 7.79 -5.95 8.88
C ILE A 171 8.23 -4.84 7.92
N MET A 172 7.31 -4.34 7.09
CA MET A 172 7.61 -3.25 6.14
C MET A 172 8.00 -1.97 6.87
N PHE A 173 7.23 -1.58 7.89
CA PHE A 173 7.50 -0.42 8.73
C PHE A 173 8.89 -0.46 9.35
N LYS A 174 9.28 -1.60 9.94
CA LYS A 174 10.62 -1.78 10.52
C LYS A 174 11.72 -1.66 9.47
N GLY A 175 11.53 -2.27 8.30
CA GLY A 175 12.48 -2.16 7.19
C GLY A 175 12.71 -0.70 6.80
N ILE A 176 11.63 0.06 6.62
CA ILE A 176 11.66 1.48 6.25
C ILE A 176 12.35 2.32 7.33
N LEU A 177 11.98 2.13 8.61
CA LEU A 177 12.59 2.89 9.69
C LEU A 177 14.07 2.57 9.87
N ASN A 178 14.52 1.35 9.59
CA ASN A 178 15.93 0.97 9.70
C ASN A 178 16.79 1.63 8.60
N GLN A 179 16.23 1.86 7.42
CA GLN A 179 16.95 2.47 6.28
C GLN A 179 17.22 3.96 6.50
N ASN A 180 16.24 4.73 6.97
CA ASN A 180 16.41 6.17 7.19
C ASN A 180 15.35 6.71 8.15
N ASP A 181 15.62 6.71 9.45
CA ASP A 181 14.67 7.20 10.45
C ASP A 181 14.51 8.71 10.49
N GLU A 182 15.61 9.45 10.33
CA GLU A 182 15.56 10.91 10.38
C GLU A 182 14.52 11.45 9.39
N LYS A 183 14.44 10.81 8.22
CA LYS A 183 13.46 11.09 7.18
C LYS A 183 12.00 10.91 7.62
N TYR A 184 11.70 9.94 8.49
CA TYR A 184 10.33 9.61 8.94
C TYR A 184 10.01 10.12 10.35
N SER A 185 10.99 10.72 11.04
CA SER A 185 10.85 11.27 12.39
C SER A 185 9.69 12.26 12.53
N ASN A 186 9.47 13.10 11.52
CA ASN A 186 8.36 14.06 11.51
C ASN A 186 6.99 13.36 11.53
N ILE A 187 6.86 12.23 10.82
CA ILE A 187 5.62 11.44 10.82
C ILE A 187 5.42 10.79 12.20
N LEU A 188 6.47 10.20 12.77
CA LEU A 188 6.38 9.61 14.11
C LEU A 188 5.97 10.65 15.16
N THR A 189 6.66 11.78 15.19
CA THR A 189 6.43 12.87 16.16
C THR A 189 5.00 13.40 16.07
N PHE A 190 4.42 13.42 14.87
CA PHE A 190 3.06 13.85 14.63
C PHE A 190 2.00 13.02 15.40
N TYR A 191 2.25 11.72 15.56
CA TYR A 191 1.42 10.83 16.39
C TYR A 191 1.83 10.83 17.87
N GLY A 192 2.72 11.73 18.28
CA GLY A 192 3.35 11.69 19.60
C GLY A 192 4.22 10.45 19.80
N LYS A 193 4.76 9.90 18.70
CA LYS A 193 5.58 8.69 18.67
C LYS A 193 7.04 8.99 18.38
N SER A 194 7.89 8.02 18.65
CA SER A 194 9.32 8.03 18.32
C SER A 194 9.77 6.64 17.85
N ARG A 195 10.95 6.55 17.22
CA ARG A 195 11.56 5.26 16.83
C ARG A 195 11.74 4.31 18.01
N ASN A 196 11.96 4.87 19.20
CA ASN A 196 12.20 4.10 20.42
C ASN A 196 10.91 3.60 21.07
N ASP A 197 9.75 3.96 20.53
CA ASP A 197 8.49 3.41 21.03
C ASP A 197 8.45 1.90 20.80
N LYS A 198 7.80 1.24 21.74
CA LYS A 198 7.75 -0.22 21.79
C LYS A 198 6.69 -0.77 20.83
N PHE A 199 6.84 -0.52 19.54
CA PHE A 199 5.94 -1.03 18.51
C PHE A 199 5.88 -2.56 18.51
N ASP A 200 6.99 -3.24 18.85
CA ASP A 200 7.00 -4.68 19.08
C ASP A 200 6.05 -5.10 20.20
N ASP A 201 6.05 -4.37 21.31
CA ASP A 201 5.18 -4.65 22.46
C ASP A 201 3.72 -4.41 22.07
N MET A 202 3.41 -3.30 21.38
CA MET A 202 2.05 -3.02 20.86
C MET A 202 1.56 -4.14 19.93
N MET A 203 2.44 -4.64 19.06
CA MET A 203 2.13 -5.77 18.18
C MET A 203 1.91 -7.08 18.96
N ALA A 204 2.63 -7.27 20.08
CA ALA A 204 2.49 -8.46 20.94
C ALA A 204 1.19 -8.45 21.76
N GLU A 205 0.57 -7.28 21.98
CA GLU A 205 -0.72 -7.17 22.67
C GLU A 205 -1.90 -7.77 21.89
N ILE A 206 -1.74 -7.98 20.58
CA ILE A 206 -2.74 -8.65 19.73
C ILE A 206 -2.68 -10.17 19.94
N THR A 207 -3.27 -10.65 21.04
CA THR A 207 -3.21 -12.06 21.45
C THR A 207 -4.24 -12.94 20.74
N CYS A 208 -5.37 -12.36 20.31
CA CYS A 208 -6.52 -13.09 19.77
C CYS A 208 -6.99 -14.22 20.70
N ASN A 209 -7.69 -13.81 21.75
CA ASN A 209 -8.30 -14.73 22.68
C ASN A 209 -9.50 -15.38 21.97
N SER A 210 -9.51 -16.71 21.88
CA SER A 210 -10.73 -17.40 21.49
C SER A 210 -11.82 -17.01 22.47
N SER A 211 -12.90 -16.44 21.95
CA SER A 211 -14.08 -16.13 22.74
C SER A 211 -14.58 -17.42 23.38
N LYS A 212 -14.27 -17.66 24.65
CA LYS A 212 -15.07 -18.54 25.49
C LYS A 212 -16.34 -17.79 25.82
N GLN A 213 -17.25 -17.76 24.86
CA GLN A 213 -18.64 -17.42 25.09
C GLN A 213 -19.49 -18.60 24.61
N ASP A 214 -19.52 -19.65 25.43
CA ASP A 214 -20.81 -20.17 25.88
C ASP A 214 -20.62 -20.77 27.28
N GLY A 215 -21.67 -20.65 28.10
CA GLY A 215 -21.66 -20.96 29.52
C GLY A 215 -21.26 -22.40 29.82
N ASP A 216 -20.55 -22.54 30.94
CA ASP A 216 -20.45 -23.79 31.68
C ASP A 216 -21.84 -24.34 31.98
N VAL A 217 -22.28 -25.30 31.16
CA VAL A 217 -23.19 -26.35 31.61
C VAL A 217 -22.40 -27.64 31.56
N THR A 218 -21.73 -27.93 32.67
CA THR A 218 -21.23 -29.26 32.99
C THR A 218 -22.40 -30.26 32.94
N ILE A 219 -22.55 -31.02 31.84
CA ILE A 219 -23.31 -32.28 31.87
C ILE A 219 -22.31 -33.43 31.87
N GLN A 220 -22.22 -34.04 33.05
CA GLN A 220 -21.54 -35.28 33.33
C GLN A 220 -22.26 -36.43 32.61
N GLY A 221 -21.61 -37.07 31.63
CA GLY A 221 -22.10 -38.26 30.94
C GLY A 221 -20.95 -39.23 30.68
N LYS A 222 -20.98 -40.37 31.37
CA LYS A 222 -19.96 -41.42 31.38
C LYS A 222 -20.13 -42.39 30.19
N SER A 223 -19.01 -43.02 29.82
CA SER A 223 -18.84 -44.37 29.23
C SER A 223 -18.74 -44.54 27.70
N GLY A 224 -17.69 -45.26 27.29
CA GLY A 224 -17.62 -45.96 26.01
C GLY A 224 -16.23 -46.01 25.35
N GLU A 225 -15.31 -46.83 25.84
CA GLU A 225 -14.18 -47.31 25.03
C GLU A 225 -14.69 -48.22 23.90
N SER A 226 -14.17 -48.04 22.69
CA SER A 226 -14.05 -49.08 21.66
C SER A 226 -13.01 -48.63 20.63
N GLY A 227 -11.87 -49.30 20.56
CA GLY A 227 -10.90 -49.10 19.49
C GLY A 227 -11.31 -49.78 18.18
N VAL A 228 -10.72 -49.31 17.07
CA VAL A 228 -10.02 -50.08 16.00
C VAL A 228 -10.19 -49.48 14.60
N SER A 229 -9.04 -49.40 13.91
CA SER A 229 -8.79 -49.48 12.45
C SER A 229 -8.87 -48.22 11.57
N SER A 230 -7.68 -47.65 11.36
CA SER A 230 -7.05 -47.43 10.05
C SER A 230 -7.92 -47.52 8.79
N GLY A 231 -8.02 -46.39 8.07
CA GLY A 231 -7.66 -46.34 6.66
C GLY A 231 -8.77 -46.51 5.62
N TYR A 232 -9.72 -45.58 5.53
CA TYR A 232 -10.46 -45.31 4.29
C TYR A 232 -10.69 -43.80 4.14
N ILE A 233 -9.74 -43.09 3.51
CA ILE A 233 -10.01 -41.73 3.02
C ILE A 233 -10.99 -41.90 1.87
N SER A 234 -12.24 -41.52 2.11
CA SER A 234 -13.30 -41.50 1.10
C SER A 234 -12.82 -40.83 -0.18
N ILE A 235 -12.72 -41.64 -1.24
CA ILE A 235 -12.33 -41.27 -2.60
C ILE A 235 -13.13 -40.05 -3.13
N SER A 236 -14.29 -39.76 -2.55
CA SER A 236 -15.13 -38.59 -2.84
C SER A 236 -14.46 -37.23 -2.54
N LEU A 237 -13.61 -37.13 -1.49
CA LEU A 237 -12.95 -35.88 -1.13
C LEU A 237 -11.82 -35.51 -2.10
N VAL A 238 -11.16 -36.50 -2.70
CA VAL A 238 -10.01 -36.29 -3.59
C VAL A 238 -10.46 -35.72 -4.95
N PHE A 239 -11.60 -36.17 -5.49
CA PHE A 239 -12.14 -35.66 -6.75
C PHE A 239 -12.69 -34.23 -6.64
N SER A 240 -13.18 -33.83 -5.47
CA SER A 240 -13.67 -32.46 -5.24
C SER A 240 -12.53 -31.43 -5.29
N LEU A 241 -11.37 -31.75 -4.70
CA LEU A 241 -10.19 -30.88 -4.72
C LEU A 241 -9.55 -30.80 -6.11
N LEU A 242 -9.52 -31.90 -6.86
CA LEU A 242 -9.02 -31.91 -8.23
C LEU A 242 -9.90 -31.10 -9.19
N GLY A 243 -11.23 -31.14 -9.00
CA GLY A 243 -12.16 -30.33 -9.77
C GLY A 243 -11.94 -28.83 -9.59
N ILE A 244 -11.71 -28.38 -8.35
CA ILE A 244 -11.42 -26.98 -8.02
C ILE A 244 -10.07 -26.54 -8.63
N LEU A 245 -9.05 -27.41 -8.62
CA LEU A 245 -7.75 -27.10 -9.24
C LEU A 245 -7.87 -26.91 -10.76
N ILE A 246 -8.63 -27.77 -11.44
CA ILE A 246 -8.82 -27.68 -12.88
C ILE A 246 -9.60 -26.41 -13.25
N THR A 247 -10.70 -26.10 -12.56
CA THR A 247 -11.47 -24.87 -12.83
C THR A 247 -10.65 -23.61 -12.56
N SER A 248 -9.79 -23.62 -11.54
CA SER A 248 -8.86 -22.52 -11.25
C SER A 248 -7.83 -22.30 -12.36
N VAL A 249 -7.29 -23.37 -12.95
CA VAL A 249 -6.35 -23.28 -14.09
C VAL A 249 -7.03 -22.76 -15.36
N PHE A 250 -8.27 -23.19 -15.62
CA PHE A 250 -9.05 -22.66 -16.75
C PHE A 250 -9.39 -21.18 -16.53
N ALA A 251 -9.82 -20.78 -15.33
CA ALA A 251 -10.08 -19.38 -15.00
C ALA A 251 -8.80 -18.52 -15.11
N TYR A 252 -7.64 -19.05 -14.72
CA TYR A 252 -6.34 -18.38 -14.87
C TYR A 252 -5.97 -18.13 -16.34
N ASN A 253 -6.25 -19.08 -17.24
CA ASN A 253 -5.86 -18.96 -18.65
C ASN A 253 -6.88 -18.21 -19.53
N PHE A 254 -8.17 -18.22 -19.20
CA PHE A 254 -9.24 -17.65 -20.04
C PHE A 254 -9.83 -16.33 -19.52
N THR A 255 -9.38 -15.85 -18.36
CA THR A 255 -9.81 -14.57 -17.78
C THR A 255 -8.60 -13.63 -17.70
N PRO A 256 -8.73 -12.29 -17.88
CA PRO A 256 -7.64 -11.33 -17.69
C PRO A 256 -7.01 -11.34 -16.27
N PHE A 257 -7.58 -12.11 -15.33
CA PHE A 257 -7.01 -12.38 -14.01
C PHE A 257 -5.63 -13.05 -14.06
N GLY A 258 -5.32 -13.90 -15.05
CA GLY A 258 -4.01 -14.57 -15.12
C GLY A 258 -2.85 -13.60 -15.31
N PRO A 259 -2.89 -12.75 -16.37
CA PRO A 259 -1.94 -11.65 -16.55
C PRO A 259 -1.90 -10.68 -15.35
N TRP A 260 -3.04 -10.36 -14.74
CA TRP A 260 -3.11 -9.49 -13.56
C TRP A 260 -2.46 -10.10 -12.29
N LEU A 261 -2.71 -11.37 -11.99
CA LEU A 261 -2.08 -12.11 -10.89
C LEU A 261 -0.58 -12.28 -11.13
N ASN A 262 -0.19 -12.67 -12.35
CA ASN A 262 1.22 -12.82 -12.71
C ASN A 262 1.96 -11.49 -12.66
N THR A 263 1.37 -10.38 -13.13
CA THR A 263 1.99 -9.05 -13.01
C THR A 263 2.08 -8.58 -11.56
N THR A 264 1.07 -8.85 -10.73
CA THR A 264 1.07 -8.47 -9.30
C THR A 264 2.09 -9.29 -8.50
N LEU A 265 2.15 -10.61 -8.70
CA LEU A 265 3.13 -11.49 -8.07
C LEU A 265 4.55 -11.25 -8.60
N ARG A 266 4.70 -10.97 -9.90
CA ARG A 266 5.99 -10.61 -10.52
C ARG A 266 6.49 -9.27 -10.01
N LYS A 267 5.62 -8.26 -9.81
CA LYS A 267 5.97 -7.00 -9.15
C LYS A 267 6.47 -7.25 -7.72
N LYS A 268 5.75 -8.05 -6.92
CA LYS A 268 6.20 -8.44 -5.56
C LYS A 268 7.54 -9.19 -5.56
N ASN A 269 7.77 -10.09 -6.52
CA ASN A 269 8.98 -10.92 -6.57
C ASN A 269 10.20 -10.15 -7.14
N ILE A 270 10.00 -9.24 -8.10
CA ILE A 270 11.05 -8.30 -8.55
C ILE A 270 11.42 -7.35 -7.42
N PHE A 271 10.43 -6.88 -6.64
CA PHE A 271 10.65 -6.01 -5.48
C PHE A 271 11.43 -6.71 -4.36
N LEU A 272 11.04 -7.94 -4.00
CA LEU A 272 11.78 -8.75 -3.02
C LEU A 272 13.20 -9.10 -3.50
N LYS A 273 13.39 -9.30 -4.82
CA LYS A 273 14.72 -9.51 -5.40
C LYS A 273 15.57 -8.23 -5.42
N LYS A 274 14.97 -7.06 -5.64
CA LYS A 274 15.67 -5.75 -5.52
C LYS A 274 16.15 -5.55 -4.09
N TYR A 275 15.28 -5.83 -3.11
CA TYR A 275 15.62 -5.80 -1.67
C TYR A 275 16.79 -6.72 -1.30
N ASN A 276 16.78 -7.97 -1.77
CA ASN A 276 17.87 -8.93 -1.49
C ASN A 276 19.16 -8.63 -2.29
N ALA A 277 19.08 -7.94 -3.43
CA ALA A 277 20.26 -7.59 -4.24
C ALA A 277 21.02 -6.41 -3.65
N GLU A 278 20.31 -5.45 -3.06
CA GLU A 278 20.88 -4.25 -2.42
C GLU A 278 21.61 -4.63 -1.10
N GLU A 279 21.09 -5.61 -0.35
CA GLU A 279 21.75 -6.18 0.85
C GLU A 279 23.09 -6.88 0.53
N ASN A 280 23.26 -7.41 -0.69
CA ASN A 280 24.50 -8.10 -1.10
C ASN A 280 25.55 -7.15 -1.70
N HIS A 281 25.19 -5.90 -2.02
CA HIS A 281 26.11 -4.93 -2.61
C HIS A 281 26.76 -3.98 -1.59
N GLU A 282 26.33 -3.97 -0.32
CA GLU A 282 26.92 -3.09 0.72
C GLU A 282 28.02 -3.74 1.59
N MET A 283 28.39 -5.01 1.36
CA MET A 283 29.45 -5.69 2.14
C MET A 283 30.85 -5.69 1.49
N LEU A 284 31.08 -4.96 0.40
CA LEU A 284 32.37 -5.07 -0.32
C LEU A 284 32.80 -3.77 -1.01
N GLU A 285 32.94 -2.67 -0.27
CA GLU A 285 33.85 -1.59 -0.71
C GLU A 285 34.34 -0.75 0.48
N ASP A 286 35.35 -1.26 1.18
CA ASP A 286 36.24 -0.42 1.98
C ASP A 286 37.69 -0.90 1.83
N ILE A 287 38.39 -0.36 0.83
CA ILE A 287 39.85 -0.27 0.80
C ILE A 287 40.24 1.12 0.25
N PRO A 288 40.68 2.07 1.10
CA PRO A 288 41.26 3.32 0.64
C PRO A 288 42.77 3.14 0.41
N GLY A 289 43.26 3.38 -0.82
CA GLY A 289 44.69 3.18 -1.09
C GLY A 289 45.26 3.49 -2.49
N ILE A 290 45.43 4.78 -2.79
CA ILE A 290 46.66 5.39 -3.38
C ILE A 290 46.96 5.28 -4.91
N THR A 291 47.05 6.50 -5.49
CA THR A 291 47.86 7.05 -6.61
C THR A 291 47.45 6.93 -8.09
N HIS A 292 47.38 8.14 -8.67
CA HIS A 292 47.39 8.51 -10.09
C HIS A 292 48.31 7.66 -10.99
N THR A 293 47.81 7.35 -12.20
CA THR A 293 48.56 7.54 -13.47
C THR A 293 47.60 7.59 -14.66
N SER A 294 47.91 8.47 -15.60
CA SER A 294 47.24 8.71 -16.89
C SER A 294 47.21 7.50 -17.84
N VAL A 295 46.29 7.47 -18.83
CA VAL A 295 46.60 7.39 -20.28
C VAL A 295 45.31 7.36 -21.16
N ARG A 296 45.11 8.48 -21.86
CA ARG A 296 44.73 8.73 -23.28
C ARG A 296 44.17 7.60 -24.19
N ASN A 297 43.10 7.98 -24.92
CA ASN A 297 42.62 7.59 -26.27
C ASN A 297 42.15 6.17 -26.62
N LYS A 298 40.91 6.11 -27.13
CA LYS A 298 40.44 5.54 -28.42
C LYS A 298 38.91 5.79 -28.44
N GLY A 299 38.24 6.46 -29.38
CA GLY A 299 38.45 6.69 -30.81
C GLY A 299 37.09 6.38 -31.47
N TYR A 300 36.22 7.37 -31.63
CA TYR A 300 34.89 7.21 -32.22
C TYR A 300 35.00 7.18 -33.75
N ASN A 301 34.53 6.11 -34.39
CA ASN A 301 34.35 6.05 -35.85
C ASN A 301 32.86 6.15 -36.16
N MET A 302 32.41 7.31 -36.64
CA MET A 302 31.12 7.48 -37.31
C MET A 302 31.33 7.41 -38.82
N LEU A 303 30.57 6.54 -39.49
CA LEU A 303 30.58 6.39 -40.94
C LEU A 303 29.47 7.28 -41.54
N TYR A 304 29.84 8.30 -42.31
CA TYR A 304 28.90 9.09 -43.11
C TYR A 304 28.79 8.48 -44.51
N HIS A 305 27.58 8.25 -45.00
CA HIS A 305 27.31 8.04 -46.42
C HIS A 305 27.02 9.39 -47.08
N SER A 306 27.77 9.75 -48.12
CA SER A 306 27.43 10.85 -49.03
C SER A 306 26.50 10.34 -50.13
N LEU A 307 25.51 11.15 -50.48
CA LEU A 307 24.70 11.01 -51.68
C LEU A 307 25.54 11.45 -52.89
N GLU A 308 25.66 10.58 -53.90
CA GLU A 308 26.11 10.94 -55.24
C GLU A 308 24.89 11.21 -56.15
N GLU A 309 25.16 12.02 -57.19
CA GLU A 309 24.29 12.79 -58.10
C GLU A 309 23.01 12.14 -58.63
#